data_AF-A0A4R5Y9B4-F1
#
_entry.id   AF-A0A4R5Y9B4-F1
#
_cell.length_a   1.000
_cell.length_b   1.000
_cell.length_c   1.000
_cell.angle_alpha   90.00
_cell.angle_beta   90.00
_cell.angle_gamma   90.00
#
_symmetry.space_group_name_H-M   'P 1'
#
loop_
_entity.id
_entity.type
_entity.pdbx_description
1 polymer ?
#
loop_
_entity_poly.entity_id
_entity_poly.type
_entity_poly.pdbx_seq_one_letter_code
_entity_poly.pdbx_strand_id
1 'polypeptide(L)'
;MKSYERMSKREAAAALLEFLDERPRALEQLTRYLAEHSDGTVHLDETVESLTPLWRWVKSMLTERTAETPEPKASTNPTWLRYSIGTEPTLSPQSIEIIDGVISYLCRVVERGAPQAQWRVGYNRIKSYMWQNHPVLANNNEEVPLPSLVPGLARGQAGGRLTSEDDKFTRTAAAVIRRLDGPDEETVVEDEPLIEVEDLGEDELRGREFEVSLREDIAHEYSREVDRMAKILAKEDGITGVVREDREVLLVGTTTWATSRLEEWLNRYFEEKLRG
;
A
#
# COMPACT_ATOMS: atom_id res chain seq x y z
N MET A 1 -4.45 -16.30 -10.89
CA MET A 1 -3.20 -15.93 -10.16
C MET A 1 -3.61 -15.21 -8.89
N LYS A 2 -2.98 -15.47 -7.74
CA LYS A 2 -3.36 -14.86 -6.45
C LYS A 2 -2.63 -13.53 -6.29
N SER A 3 -3.36 -12.45 -6.01
CA SER A 3 -2.81 -11.12 -5.72
C SER A 3 -2.49 -10.96 -4.23
N TYR A 4 -1.59 -10.02 -3.89
CA TYR A 4 -1.25 -9.71 -2.49
C TYR A 4 -2.50 -9.44 -1.62
N GLU A 5 -3.46 -8.66 -2.11
CA GLU A 5 -4.72 -8.34 -1.41
C GLU A 5 -5.50 -9.61 -0.95
N ARG A 6 -5.32 -10.75 -1.63
CA ARG A 6 -6.04 -12.01 -1.38
C ARG A 6 -5.21 -13.06 -0.65
N MET A 7 -3.99 -12.72 -0.24
CA MET A 7 -3.12 -13.62 0.50
C MET A 7 -3.54 -13.71 1.96
N SER A 8 -3.50 -14.92 2.50
CA SER A 8 -3.50 -15.13 3.95
C SER A 8 -2.16 -14.68 4.56
N LYS A 9 -2.12 -14.47 5.88
CA LYS A 9 -0.89 -14.09 6.60
C LYS A 9 0.30 -15.02 6.30
N ARG A 10 0.04 -16.34 6.23
CA ARG A 10 1.08 -17.35 5.92
C ARG A 10 1.58 -17.23 4.48
N GLU A 11 0.69 -16.98 3.53
CA GLU A 11 1.05 -16.81 2.13
C GLU A 11 1.84 -15.51 1.91
N ALA A 12 1.42 -14.42 2.55
CA ALA A 12 2.12 -13.14 2.48
C ALA A 12 3.54 -13.24 3.07
N ALA A 13 3.70 -13.94 4.20
CA ALA A 13 5.01 -14.22 4.78
C ALA A 13 5.91 -15.06 3.84
N ALA A 14 5.34 -16.07 3.18
CA ALA A 14 6.07 -16.86 2.19
C ALA A 14 6.47 -16.01 0.96
N ALA A 15 5.58 -15.15 0.48
CA ALA A 15 5.85 -14.24 -0.63
C ALA A 15 6.92 -13.19 -0.29
N LEU A 16 6.97 -12.73 0.97
CA LEU A 16 8.07 -11.87 1.46
C LEU A 16 9.40 -12.61 1.42
N LEU A 17 9.48 -13.83 1.95
CA LEU A 17 10.72 -14.61 1.94
C LEU A 17 11.19 -14.86 0.51
N GLU A 18 10.28 -15.26 -0.38
CA GLU A 18 10.60 -15.48 -1.79
C GLU A 18 11.08 -14.18 -2.46
N PHE A 19 10.42 -13.04 -2.17
CA PHE A 19 10.87 -11.74 -2.67
C PHE A 19 12.30 -11.43 -2.22
N LEU A 20 12.64 -11.65 -0.95
CA LEU A 20 13.98 -11.39 -0.43
C LEU A 20 15.03 -12.34 -1.01
N ASP A 21 14.70 -13.62 -1.19
CA ASP A 21 15.59 -14.64 -1.77
C ASP A 21 15.92 -14.35 -3.24
N GLU A 22 15.02 -13.69 -3.98
CA GLU A 22 15.25 -13.30 -5.38
C GLU A 22 16.26 -12.14 -5.52
N ARG A 23 16.38 -11.25 -4.52
CA ARG A 23 17.10 -9.96 -4.66
C ARG A 23 18.59 -10.11 -5.02
N PRO A 24 19.39 -11.01 -4.40
CA PRO A 24 20.80 -11.12 -4.72
C PRO A 24 21.04 -11.48 -6.19
N ARG A 25 20.28 -12.45 -6.72
CA ARG A 25 20.41 -12.89 -8.11
C ARG A 25 19.99 -11.80 -9.09
N ALA A 26 18.91 -11.08 -8.81
CA ALA A 26 18.45 -9.98 -9.65
C ALA A 26 19.49 -8.84 -9.70
N LEU A 27 20.13 -8.53 -8.56
CA LEU A 27 21.22 -7.55 -8.50
C LEU A 27 22.48 -8.00 -9.26
N GLU A 28 22.86 -9.28 -9.15
CA GLU A 28 23.96 -9.85 -9.94
C GLU A 28 23.70 -9.76 -11.45
N GLN A 29 22.46 -10.03 -11.87
CA GLN A 29 22.05 -9.91 -13.27
C GLN A 29 22.15 -8.46 -13.75
N LEU A 30 21.66 -7.47 -12.99
CA LEU A 30 21.84 -6.06 -13.32
C LEU A 30 23.31 -5.68 -13.43
N THR A 31 24.14 -6.13 -12.48
CA THR A 31 25.57 -5.82 -12.45
C THR A 31 26.27 -6.35 -13.70
N ARG A 32 25.99 -7.60 -14.08
CA ARG A 32 26.50 -8.18 -15.34
C ARG A 32 26.02 -7.39 -16.55
N TYR A 33 24.74 -7.04 -16.56
CA TYR A 33 24.13 -6.32 -17.66
C TYR A 33 24.77 -4.93 -17.85
N LEU A 34 25.03 -4.21 -16.76
CA LEU A 34 25.76 -2.94 -16.78
C LEU A 34 27.19 -3.12 -17.29
N ALA A 35 27.90 -4.18 -16.87
CA ALA A 35 29.26 -4.45 -17.34
C ALA A 35 29.32 -4.71 -18.87
N GLU A 36 28.27 -5.30 -19.43
CA GLU A 36 28.18 -5.62 -20.86
C GLU A 36 27.64 -4.46 -21.72
N HIS A 37 26.77 -3.62 -21.17
CA HIS A 37 25.96 -2.67 -21.97
C HIS A 37 26.06 -1.21 -21.51
N SER A 38 26.78 -0.90 -20.43
CA SER A 38 27.08 0.49 -20.06
C SER A 38 28.46 0.88 -20.60
N ASP A 39 28.67 2.17 -20.80
CA ASP A 39 29.96 2.78 -21.13
C ASP A 39 30.89 2.93 -19.89
N GLY A 40 30.58 2.20 -18.81
CA GLY A 40 31.32 2.28 -17.55
C GLY A 40 30.99 3.51 -16.69
N THR A 41 30.00 4.32 -17.07
CA THR A 41 29.61 5.53 -16.31
C THR A 41 28.68 5.24 -15.13
N VAL A 42 28.12 4.02 -15.05
CA VAL A 42 27.22 3.61 -13.97
C VAL A 42 27.98 2.74 -12.97
N HIS A 43 28.13 3.25 -11.75
CA HIS A 43 28.75 2.51 -10.64
C HIS A 43 27.71 2.25 -9.56
N LEU A 44 27.58 0.98 -9.16
CA LEU A 44 26.70 0.55 -8.09
C LEU A 44 27.49 0.53 -6.76
N ASP A 45 27.56 1.66 -6.06
CA ASP A 45 28.31 1.83 -4.81
C ASP A 45 27.43 1.88 -3.54
N GLU A 46 26.15 1.53 -3.69
CA GLU A 46 25.11 1.52 -2.66
C GLU A 46 24.81 2.91 -2.07
N THR A 47 25.20 3.99 -2.75
CA THR A 47 24.84 5.36 -2.38
C THR A 47 23.55 5.83 -3.05
N VAL A 48 22.91 6.85 -2.49
CA VAL A 48 21.73 7.46 -3.11
C VAL A 48 22.10 8.14 -4.43
N GLU A 49 23.29 8.74 -4.49
CA GLU A 49 23.83 9.46 -5.64
C GLU A 49 23.99 8.57 -6.87
N SER A 50 24.30 7.28 -6.67
CA SER A 50 24.42 6.29 -7.76
C SER A 50 23.11 5.99 -8.49
N LEU A 51 21.96 6.32 -7.90
CA LEU A 51 20.64 6.06 -8.50
C LEU A 51 20.37 6.96 -9.72
N THR A 52 20.92 8.19 -9.76
CA THR A 52 20.76 9.10 -10.91
C THR A 52 21.40 8.55 -12.19
N PRO A 53 22.71 8.22 -12.23
CA PRO A 53 23.33 7.68 -13.43
C PRO A 53 22.73 6.31 -13.81
N LEU A 54 22.37 5.48 -12.83
CA LEU A 54 21.66 4.22 -13.08
C LEU A 54 20.33 4.47 -13.78
N TRP A 55 19.47 5.36 -13.26
CA TRP A 55 18.16 5.60 -13.85
C TRP A 55 18.26 6.16 -15.26
N ARG A 56 19.19 7.09 -15.50
CA ARG A 56 19.45 7.62 -16.83
C ARG A 56 19.74 6.49 -17.84
N TRP A 57 20.62 5.55 -17.48
CA TRP A 57 20.94 4.40 -18.31
C TRP A 57 19.75 3.45 -18.47
N VAL A 58 19.01 3.16 -17.40
CA VAL A 58 17.81 2.31 -17.47
C VAL A 58 16.80 2.88 -18.48
N LYS A 59 16.55 4.19 -18.46
CA LYS A 59 15.61 4.83 -19.40
C LYS A 59 15.95 4.60 -20.87
N SER A 60 17.22 4.48 -21.24
CA SER A 60 17.62 4.16 -22.62
C SER A 60 17.48 2.68 -22.99
N MET A 61 17.31 1.79 -22.01
CA MET A 61 17.18 0.35 -22.21
C MET A 61 15.73 -0.15 -22.20
N LEU A 62 14.82 0.62 -21.58
CA LEU A 62 13.43 0.19 -21.42
C LEU A 62 12.68 0.15 -22.75
N THR A 63 11.98 -0.95 -22.97
CA THR A 63 11.16 -1.21 -24.16
C THR A 63 9.82 -1.83 -23.79
N GLU A 64 8.79 -1.48 -24.55
CA GLU A 64 7.50 -2.14 -24.43
C GLU A 64 7.54 -3.56 -24.99
N ARG A 65 6.62 -4.38 -24.49
CA ARG A 65 6.31 -5.68 -25.05
C ARG A 65 5.68 -5.51 -26.43
N THR A 66 6.05 -6.38 -27.37
CA THR A 66 5.43 -6.46 -28.70
C THR A 66 4.48 -7.64 -28.80
N ALA A 67 3.58 -7.63 -29.79
CA ALA A 67 2.65 -8.74 -30.06
C ALA A 67 3.39 -10.07 -30.39
N GLU A 68 4.65 -10.00 -30.81
CA GLU A 68 5.49 -11.15 -31.13
C GLU A 68 6.19 -11.74 -29.90
N THR A 69 6.11 -11.07 -28.74
CA THR A 69 6.79 -11.52 -27.52
C THR A 69 6.00 -12.67 -26.87
N PRO A 70 6.58 -13.88 -26.73
CA PRO A 70 5.90 -15.03 -26.14
C PRO A 70 5.43 -14.75 -24.70
N GLU A 71 4.18 -15.08 -24.37
CA GLU A 71 3.65 -14.91 -23.01
C GLU A 71 4.56 -15.58 -21.98
N PRO A 72 5.06 -14.84 -20.98
CA PRO A 72 5.89 -15.45 -19.95
C PRO A 72 5.01 -16.37 -19.12
N LYS A 73 5.55 -17.51 -18.70
CA LYS A 73 4.87 -18.28 -17.66
C LYS A 73 4.80 -17.41 -16.41
N ALA A 74 3.61 -17.24 -15.84
CA ALA A 74 3.44 -16.43 -14.63
C ALA A 74 4.40 -16.85 -13.50
N SER A 75 4.78 -18.13 -13.42
CA SER A 75 5.72 -18.67 -12.44
C SER A 75 7.17 -18.22 -12.62
N THR A 76 7.55 -17.70 -13.79
CA THR A 76 8.92 -17.21 -14.05
C THR A 76 9.05 -15.70 -13.85
N ASN A 77 7.94 -14.99 -13.61
CA ASN A 77 8.00 -13.57 -13.28
C ASN A 77 8.49 -13.37 -11.85
N PRO A 78 9.26 -12.28 -11.60
CA PRO A 78 9.62 -11.88 -10.24
C PRO A 78 8.39 -11.74 -9.35
N THR A 79 8.54 -12.04 -8.06
CA THR A 79 7.46 -11.95 -7.06
C THR A 79 6.68 -10.63 -7.11
N TRP A 80 7.38 -9.49 -7.19
CA TRP A 80 6.75 -8.16 -7.24
C TRP A 80 5.79 -8.00 -8.44
N LEU A 81 6.06 -8.68 -9.56
CA LEU A 81 5.21 -8.66 -10.74
C LEU A 81 4.13 -9.76 -10.68
N ARG A 82 4.48 -10.93 -10.15
CA ARG A 82 3.61 -12.11 -10.11
C ARG A 82 2.41 -11.95 -9.18
N TYR A 83 2.55 -11.18 -8.10
CA TYR A 83 1.48 -11.01 -7.10
C TYR A 83 0.80 -9.64 -7.14
N SER A 84 1.22 -8.75 -8.04
CA SER A 84 0.58 -7.45 -8.25
C SER A 84 -0.71 -7.56 -9.06
N ILE A 85 -1.67 -6.67 -8.79
CA ILE A 85 -2.97 -6.61 -9.47
C ILE A 85 -2.84 -5.83 -10.79
N GLY A 86 -3.57 -6.25 -11.82
CA GLY A 86 -3.73 -5.46 -13.06
C GLY A 86 -2.48 -5.38 -13.95
N THR A 87 -1.46 -6.19 -13.68
CA THR A 87 -0.19 -6.15 -14.42
C THR A 87 -0.16 -7.18 -15.52
N GLU A 88 -0.87 -6.93 -16.63
CA GLU A 88 -0.35 -7.44 -17.90
C GLU A 88 1.06 -6.86 -18.07
N PRO A 89 2.08 -7.69 -18.35
CA PRO A 89 3.43 -7.19 -18.51
C PRO A 89 3.52 -6.34 -19.78
N THR A 90 3.38 -5.02 -19.63
CA THR A 90 3.55 -4.06 -20.73
C THR A 90 5.02 -3.85 -21.09
N LEU A 91 5.93 -4.22 -20.19
CA LEU A 91 7.38 -4.18 -20.39
C LEU A 91 7.84 -5.45 -21.11
N SER A 92 8.86 -5.33 -21.96
CA SER A 92 9.55 -6.48 -22.55
C SER A 92 10.19 -7.36 -21.44
N PRO A 93 10.43 -8.66 -21.68
CA PRO A 93 11.05 -9.55 -20.70
C PRO A 93 12.41 -9.01 -20.19
N GLN A 94 13.23 -8.48 -21.10
CA GLN A 94 14.49 -7.84 -20.78
C GLN A 94 14.31 -6.59 -19.90
N SER A 95 13.30 -5.77 -20.18
CA SER A 95 12.96 -4.63 -19.32
C SER A 95 12.52 -5.10 -17.93
N ILE A 96 11.78 -6.20 -17.81
CA ILE A 96 11.38 -6.78 -16.51
C ILE A 96 12.62 -7.22 -15.72
N GLU A 97 13.58 -7.89 -16.35
CA GLU A 97 14.85 -8.30 -15.71
C GLU A 97 15.65 -7.09 -15.21
N ILE A 98 15.79 -6.05 -16.04
CA ILE A 98 16.46 -4.81 -15.65
C ILE A 98 15.74 -4.16 -14.45
N ILE A 99 14.42 -4.06 -14.50
CA ILE A 99 13.62 -3.46 -13.41
C ILE A 99 13.70 -4.27 -12.13
N ASP A 100 13.72 -5.60 -12.20
CA ASP A 100 13.88 -6.44 -11.01
C ASP A 100 15.25 -6.22 -10.34
N GLY A 101 16.30 -6.07 -11.14
CA GLY A 101 17.62 -5.68 -10.67
C GLY A 101 17.66 -4.27 -10.06
N VAL A 102 16.98 -3.30 -10.67
CA VAL A 102 16.89 -1.92 -10.16
C VAL A 102 16.15 -1.87 -8.83
N ILE A 103 15.04 -2.62 -8.69
CA ILE A 103 14.32 -2.77 -7.42
C ILE A 103 15.27 -3.33 -6.36
N SER A 104 16.05 -4.37 -6.71
CA SER A 104 16.99 -5.01 -5.78
C SER A 104 18.12 -4.05 -5.36
N TYR A 105 18.63 -3.24 -6.28
CA TYR A 105 19.62 -2.21 -5.95
C TYR A 105 19.04 -1.08 -5.09
N LEU A 106 17.83 -0.61 -5.39
CA LEU A 106 17.13 0.38 -4.57
C LEU A 106 16.94 -0.13 -3.13
N CYS A 107 16.57 -1.41 -2.96
CA CYS A 107 16.47 -2.04 -1.64
C CYS A 107 17.80 -1.92 -0.88
N ARG A 108 18.94 -2.26 -1.51
CA ARG A 108 20.27 -2.15 -0.88
C ARG A 108 20.62 -0.72 -0.48
N VAL A 109 20.40 0.26 -1.38
CA VAL A 109 20.67 1.67 -1.09
C VAL A 109 19.87 2.16 0.11
N VAL A 110 18.58 1.81 0.18
CA VAL A 110 17.71 2.23 1.29
C VAL A 110 18.05 1.49 2.59
N GLU A 111 18.29 0.18 2.55
CA GLU A 111 18.75 -0.60 3.72
C GLU A 111 20.04 -0.02 4.32
N ARG A 112 20.98 0.38 3.47
CA ARG A 112 22.24 0.99 3.91
C ARG A 112 22.03 2.38 4.51
N GLY A 113 21.11 3.15 3.93
CA GLY A 113 20.77 4.49 4.40
C GLY A 113 19.91 4.52 5.68
N ALA A 114 19.11 3.47 5.92
CA ALA A 114 18.23 3.35 7.09
C ALA A 114 18.47 1.99 7.79
N PRO A 115 19.60 1.84 8.51
CA PRO A 115 20.07 0.54 9.01
C PRO A 115 19.19 -0.08 10.10
N GLN A 116 18.29 0.70 10.70
CA GLN A 116 17.32 0.20 11.69
C GLN A 116 16.06 -0.37 11.04
N ALA A 117 15.82 -0.10 9.76
CA ALA A 117 14.63 -0.57 9.08
C ALA A 117 14.71 -2.08 8.80
N GLN A 118 13.56 -2.74 8.92
CA GLN A 118 13.43 -4.18 8.77
C GLN A 118 12.33 -4.53 7.78
N TRP A 119 12.58 -5.59 7.00
CA TRP A 119 11.57 -6.13 6.11
C TRP A 119 10.47 -6.81 6.90
N ARG A 120 9.22 -6.48 6.56
CA ARG A 120 8.04 -7.15 7.09
C ARG A 120 6.95 -7.24 6.04
N VAL A 121 5.90 -7.99 6.38
CA VAL A 121 4.67 -8.00 5.60
C VAL A 121 3.89 -6.74 5.95
N GLY A 122 3.56 -5.94 4.95
CA GLY A 122 2.77 -4.73 5.09
C GLY A 122 1.43 -5.04 5.74
N TYR A 123 1.14 -4.29 6.78
CA TYR A 123 -0.08 -4.44 7.54
C TYR A 123 -0.48 -3.10 8.13
N ASN A 124 -1.73 -2.73 7.90
CA ASN A 124 -2.35 -1.60 8.58
C ASN A 124 -3.75 -2.01 9.00
N ARG A 125 -4.21 -1.45 10.13
CA ARG A 125 -5.56 -1.62 10.64
C ARG A 125 -6.63 -0.99 9.73
N ILE A 126 -6.24 -0.03 8.88
CA ILE A 126 -7.15 0.61 7.92
C ILE A 126 -7.57 -0.40 6.85
N LYS A 127 -8.89 -0.62 6.73
CA LYS A 127 -9.49 -1.41 5.65
C LYS A 127 -9.08 -0.85 4.29
N SER A 128 -8.76 -1.73 3.34
CA SER A 128 -8.24 -1.34 2.02
C SER A 128 -6.86 -0.66 2.03
N TYR A 129 -6.06 -0.86 3.09
CA TYR A 129 -4.65 -0.45 3.07
C TYR A 129 -3.95 -0.99 1.81
N MET A 130 -3.49 -0.06 0.98
CA MET A 130 -3.02 -0.37 -0.37
C MET A 130 -1.79 -1.28 -0.40
N TRP A 131 -1.06 -1.41 0.72
CA TRP A 131 0.12 -2.27 0.84
C TRP A 131 -0.12 -3.49 1.74
N GLN A 132 -1.38 -3.80 2.02
CA GLN A 132 -1.74 -5.00 2.77
C GLN A 132 -1.15 -6.25 2.11
N ASN A 133 -0.41 -7.04 2.88
CA ASN A 133 0.31 -8.26 2.47
C ASN A 133 1.52 -8.05 1.54
N HIS A 134 1.88 -6.81 1.18
CA HIS A 134 3.05 -6.55 0.35
C HIS A 134 4.36 -6.66 1.15
N PRO A 135 5.50 -6.96 0.50
CA PRO A 135 6.81 -6.71 1.09
C PRO A 135 7.00 -5.20 1.35
N VAL A 136 7.24 -4.83 2.59
CA VAL A 136 7.55 -3.45 2.98
C VAL A 136 8.81 -3.41 3.83
N LEU A 137 9.61 -2.36 3.63
CA LEU A 137 10.67 -2.00 4.55
C LEU A 137 10.09 -1.02 5.57
N ALA A 138 10.23 -1.33 6.85
CA ALA A 138 9.58 -0.58 7.92
C ALA A 138 10.54 -0.23 9.05
N ASN A 139 10.36 0.95 9.62
CA ASN A 139 10.94 1.33 10.90
C ASN A 139 9.94 2.24 11.62
N ASN A 140 9.80 2.08 12.93
CA ASN A 140 8.77 2.79 13.71
C ASN A 140 7.36 2.63 13.09
N ASN A 141 6.63 3.72 12.90
CA ASN A 141 5.31 3.78 12.26
C ASN A 141 5.38 3.92 10.73
N GLU A 142 6.57 3.91 10.13
CA GLU A 142 6.76 4.08 8.69
C GLU A 142 6.84 2.73 7.98
N GLU A 143 6.05 2.57 6.91
CA GLU A 143 6.11 1.44 6.00
C GLU A 143 6.31 1.91 4.57
N VAL A 144 7.32 1.35 3.90
CA VAL A 144 7.64 1.71 2.52
C VAL A 144 7.70 0.46 1.63
N PRO A 145 6.81 0.34 0.64
CA PRO A 145 6.80 -0.74 -0.35
C PRO A 145 7.76 -0.38 -1.48
N LEU A 146 9.07 -0.48 -1.22
CA LEU A 146 10.11 -0.18 -2.21
C LEU A 146 9.88 -0.84 -3.59
N PRO A 147 9.41 -2.10 -3.70
CA PRO A 147 9.18 -2.74 -5.00
C PRO A 147 8.14 -2.04 -5.86
N SER A 148 7.22 -1.29 -5.25
CA SER A 148 6.14 -0.59 -5.94
C SER A 148 6.60 0.75 -6.55
N LEU A 149 7.74 1.30 -6.14
CA LEU A 149 8.20 2.63 -6.55
C LEU A 149 8.75 2.68 -7.99
N VAL A 150 9.23 1.55 -8.50
CA VAL A 150 9.96 1.47 -9.79
C VAL A 150 9.04 1.16 -10.99
N PRO A 151 8.11 0.19 -10.92
CA PRO A 151 7.40 -0.30 -12.10
C PRO A 151 6.56 0.75 -12.82
N GLY A 152 5.89 1.64 -12.08
CA GLY A 152 5.06 2.70 -12.66
C GLY A 152 5.88 3.66 -13.53
N LEU A 153 7.06 4.07 -13.05
CA LEU A 153 7.98 4.94 -13.78
C LEU A 153 8.55 4.21 -15.00
N ALA A 154 8.91 2.94 -14.86
CA ALA A 154 9.44 2.13 -15.95
C ALA A 154 8.42 1.98 -17.10
N ARG A 155 7.16 1.67 -16.78
CA ARG A 155 6.08 1.57 -17.79
C ARG A 155 5.81 2.91 -18.47
N GLY A 156 5.74 3.99 -17.70
CA GLY A 156 5.53 5.33 -18.23
C GLY A 156 6.63 5.76 -19.20
N GLN A 157 7.88 5.44 -18.86
CA GLN A 157 9.04 5.70 -19.71
C GLN A 157 9.03 4.85 -20.99
N ALA A 158 8.82 3.53 -20.86
CA ALA A 158 8.84 2.61 -22.01
C ALA A 158 7.76 2.96 -23.04
N GLY A 159 6.55 3.29 -22.57
CA GLY A 159 5.43 3.66 -23.45
C GLY A 159 5.43 5.11 -23.94
N GLY A 160 6.46 5.89 -23.60
CA GLY A 160 6.55 7.31 -23.97
C GLY A 160 5.45 8.20 -23.37
N ARG A 161 4.71 7.71 -22.37
CA ARG A 161 3.56 8.41 -21.75
C ARG A 161 3.98 9.36 -20.64
N LEU A 162 5.12 9.09 -19.99
CA LEU A 162 5.64 9.88 -18.89
C LEU A 162 7.15 10.04 -19.05
N THR A 163 7.61 11.29 -19.06
CA THR A 163 9.04 11.60 -18.93
C THR A 163 9.39 11.65 -17.45
N SER A 164 10.28 10.76 -17.01
CA SER A 164 10.81 10.77 -15.64
C SER A 164 12.13 11.54 -15.60
N GLU A 165 12.25 12.48 -14.66
CA GLU A 165 13.51 13.19 -14.39
C GLU A 165 14.60 12.19 -13.98
N ASP A 166 15.85 12.46 -14.38
CA ASP A 166 16.99 11.57 -14.11
C ASP A 166 17.22 11.33 -12.61
N ASP A 167 16.95 12.33 -11.78
CA ASP A 167 17.18 12.31 -10.33
C ASP A 167 15.96 11.86 -9.52
N LYS A 168 14.87 11.43 -10.17
CA LYS A 168 13.62 11.07 -9.49
C LYS A 168 13.83 9.97 -8.46
N PHE A 169 14.63 8.93 -8.78
CA PHE A 169 14.93 7.86 -7.84
C PHE A 169 15.83 8.33 -6.70
N THR A 170 16.83 9.14 -6.98
CA THR A 170 17.71 9.75 -5.96
C THR A 170 16.90 10.52 -4.93
N ARG A 171 16.02 11.43 -5.36
CA ARG A 171 15.17 12.21 -4.44
C ARG A 171 14.17 11.32 -3.69
N THR A 172 13.58 10.35 -4.37
CA THR A 172 12.64 9.40 -3.73
C THR A 172 13.34 8.57 -2.66
N ALA A 173 14.51 8.00 -2.97
CA ALA A 173 15.29 7.20 -2.03
C ALA A 173 15.77 8.04 -0.85
N ALA A 174 16.29 9.26 -1.08
CA ALA A 174 16.67 10.18 -0.01
C ALA A 174 15.49 10.50 0.92
N ALA A 175 14.30 10.75 0.34
CA ALA A 175 13.10 11.01 1.13
C ALA A 175 12.66 9.79 1.95
N VAL A 176 12.71 8.59 1.35
CA VAL A 176 12.40 7.33 2.04
C VAL A 176 13.38 7.06 3.18
N ILE A 177 14.69 7.21 2.94
CA ILE A 177 15.71 7.03 3.97
C ILE A 177 15.47 8.00 5.13
N ARG A 178 15.20 9.28 4.86
CA ARG A 178 14.89 10.25 5.92
C ARG A 178 13.64 9.91 6.74
N ARG A 179 12.63 9.29 6.13
CA ARG A 179 11.43 8.84 6.84
C ARG A 179 11.71 7.62 7.71
N LEU A 180 12.45 6.65 7.17
CA LEU A 180 12.80 5.42 7.87
C LEU A 180 13.87 5.62 8.96
N ASP A 181 14.79 6.58 8.78
CA ASP A 181 15.88 6.90 9.72
C ASP A 181 15.56 8.13 10.59
N GLY A 182 14.40 8.76 10.36
CA GLY A 182 13.94 9.90 11.14
C GLY A 182 13.77 9.52 12.61
N PRO A 183 13.85 10.50 13.53
CA PRO A 183 13.44 10.26 14.90
C PRO A 183 12.03 9.65 14.89
N ASP A 184 11.77 8.78 15.85
CA ASP A 184 10.41 8.39 16.22
C ASP A 184 9.74 9.66 16.78
N GLU A 185 9.45 10.62 15.90
CA GLU A 185 8.32 11.48 16.13
C GLU A 185 7.19 10.46 16.24
N GLU A 186 6.74 10.23 17.48
CA GLU A 186 5.36 9.89 17.75
C GLU A 186 4.57 10.83 16.86
N THR A 187 4.32 10.36 15.65
CA THR A 187 3.14 10.68 14.89
C THR A 187 2.09 10.26 15.88
N VAL A 188 1.67 11.25 16.68
CA VAL A 188 0.39 11.25 17.35
C VAL A 188 -0.49 10.75 16.22
N VAL A 189 -0.85 9.47 16.30
CA VAL A 189 -1.92 8.90 15.54
C VAL A 189 -3.02 9.88 15.87
N GLU A 190 -3.31 10.83 14.97
CA GLU A 190 -4.40 11.77 15.18
C GLU A 190 -5.56 10.87 15.57
N ASP A 191 -6.02 11.02 16.82
CA ASP A 191 -6.85 10.05 17.51
C ASP A 191 -7.96 9.62 16.55
N GLU A 192 -7.75 8.49 15.88
CA GLU A 192 -8.64 8.07 14.80
C GLU A 192 -10.01 7.99 15.45
N PRO A 193 -10.97 8.82 15.00
CA PRO A 193 -12.20 8.98 15.74
C PRO A 193 -12.83 7.60 15.86
N LEU A 194 -13.36 7.29 17.05
CA LEU A 194 -13.98 5.98 17.30
C LEU A 194 -15.04 5.65 16.23
N ILE A 195 -15.63 6.71 15.67
CA ILE A 195 -16.74 6.70 14.75
C ILE A 195 -16.61 7.89 13.79
N GLU A 196 -16.91 7.65 12.53
CA GLU A 196 -17.13 8.68 11.51
C GLU A 196 -18.54 8.55 10.96
N VAL A 197 -19.25 9.67 10.73
CA VAL A 197 -20.61 9.67 10.22
C VAL A 197 -20.69 10.45 8.92
N GLU A 198 -21.00 9.76 7.83
CA GLU A 198 -21.20 10.35 6.51
C GLU A 198 -22.70 10.46 6.20
N ASP A 199 -23.11 11.60 5.64
CA ASP A 199 -24.48 11.83 5.18
C ASP A 199 -24.63 11.43 3.71
N LEU A 200 -25.35 10.33 3.49
CA LEU A 200 -25.59 9.79 2.15
C LEU A 200 -26.73 10.53 1.42
N GLY A 201 -27.40 11.47 2.09
CA GLY A 201 -28.51 12.24 1.53
C GLY A 201 -29.87 11.55 1.68
N GLU A 202 -30.87 12.04 0.94
CA GLU A 202 -32.25 11.52 0.97
C GLU A 202 -32.47 10.40 -0.06
N ASP A 203 -32.95 9.26 0.40
CA ASP A 203 -33.47 8.17 -0.41
C ASP A 203 -35.02 8.23 -0.47
N GLU A 204 -35.58 8.09 -1.67
CA GLU A 204 -37.03 8.21 -1.92
C GLU A 204 -37.87 7.16 -1.17
N LEU A 205 -37.29 6.04 -0.75
CA LEU A 205 -37.96 4.93 -0.08
C LEU A 205 -37.68 4.87 1.43
N ARG A 206 -36.53 5.38 1.88
CA ARG A 206 -36.04 5.21 3.26
C ARG A 206 -35.86 6.51 4.04
N GLY A 207 -35.96 7.66 3.39
CA GLY A 207 -35.67 8.97 3.99
C GLY A 207 -34.17 9.26 3.98
N ARG A 208 -33.71 10.15 4.86
CA ARG A 208 -32.28 10.50 4.95
C ARG A 208 -31.51 9.35 5.57
N GLU A 209 -30.38 8.98 4.98
CA GLU A 209 -29.55 7.86 5.43
C GLU A 209 -28.14 8.35 5.76
N PHE A 210 -27.58 7.82 6.86
CA PHE A 210 -26.20 8.05 7.26
C PHE A 210 -25.42 6.73 7.21
N GLU A 211 -24.18 6.80 6.75
CA GLU A 211 -23.19 5.75 6.96
C GLU A 211 -22.43 6.06 8.25
N VAL A 212 -22.32 5.08 9.14
CA VAL A 212 -21.54 5.16 10.37
C VAL A 212 -20.40 4.16 10.25
N SER A 213 -19.20 4.69 10.06
CA SER A 213 -17.96 3.92 10.04
C SER A 213 -17.39 3.83 11.45
N LEU A 214 -17.12 2.62 11.91
CA LEU A 214 -16.57 2.31 13.23
C LEU A 214 -15.08 2.00 13.10
N ARG A 215 -14.29 2.45 14.08
CA ARG A 215 -12.90 2.05 14.20
C ARG A 215 -12.79 0.52 14.39
N GLU A 216 -11.77 -0.09 13.79
CA GLU A 216 -11.62 -1.55 13.72
C GLU A 216 -11.63 -2.21 15.12
N ASP A 217 -11.00 -1.59 16.12
CA ASP A 217 -10.98 -2.10 17.51
C ASP A 217 -12.39 -2.15 18.12
N ILE A 218 -13.21 -1.14 17.88
CA ILE A 218 -14.62 -1.10 18.32
C ILE A 218 -15.43 -2.18 17.61
N ALA A 219 -15.30 -2.27 16.28
CA ALA A 219 -15.98 -3.27 15.48
C ALA A 219 -15.52 -4.71 15.80
N HIS A 220 -14.27 -4.89 16.23
CA HIS A 220 -13.66 -6.18 16.49
C HIS A 220 -13.84 -6.66 17.92
N GLU A 221 -13.37 -5.89 18.89
CA GLU A 221 -13.33 -6.24 20.30
C GLU A 221 -14.68 -6.03 20.97
N TYR A 222 -15.44 -5.02 20.53
CA TYR A 222 -16.72 -4.62 21.11
C TYR A 222 -17.93 -4.94 20.22
N SER A 223 -17.79 -5.88 19.28
CA SER A 223 -18.85 -6.23 18.31
C SER A 223 -20.23 -6.51 18.93
N ARG A 224 -20.26 -7.18 20.10
CA ARG A 224 -21.53 -7.43 20.83
C ARG A 224 -22.14 -6.15 21.39
N GLU A 225 -21.32 -5.19 21.77
CA GLU A 225 -21.75 -3.90 22.28
C GLU A 225 -22.25 -3.01 21.14
N VAL A 226 -21.58 -3.06 19.97
CA VAL A 226 -22.07 -2.45 18.72
C VAL A 226 -23.46 -2.99 18.34
N ASP A 227 -23.69 -4.30 18.43
CA ASP A 227 -25.01 -4.88 18.17
C ASP A 227 -26.09 -4.40 19.16
N ARG A 228 -25.71 -4.10 20.41
CA ARG A 228 -26.64 -3.54 21.40
C ARG A 228 -26.92 -2.08 21.12
N MET A 229 -25.87 -1.31 20.84
CA MET A 229 -25.98 0.09 20.44
C MET A 229 -26.92 0.24 19.24
N ALA A 230 -26.75 -0.54 18.18
CA ALA A 230 -27.62 -0.50 17.00
C ALA A 230 -29.10 -0.76 17.35
N LYS A 231 -29.37 -1.71 18.27
CA LYS A 231 -30.74 -2.00 18.74
C LYS A 231 -31.33 -0.91 19.61
N ILE A 232 -30.51 -0.15 20.32
CA ILE A 232 -30.95 0.98 21.14
C ILE A 232 -31.23 2.18 20.23
N LEU A 233 -30.29 2.49 19.34
CA LEU A 233 -30.42 3.56 18.35
C LEU A 233 -31.66 3.37 17.47
N ALA A 234 -31.96 2.15 17.03
CA ALA A 234 -33.16 1.84 16.25
C ALA A 234 -34.49 2.11 16.98
N LYS A 235 -34.48 2.40 18.29
CA LYS A 235 -35.66 2.76 19.09
C LYS A 235 -35.76 4.24 19.40
N GLU A 236 -34.77 5.03 18.99
CA GLU A 236 -34.77 6.47 19.23
C GLU A 236 -35.81 7.18 18.35
N ASP A 237 -36.48 8.18 18.92
CA ASP A 237 -37.48 8.95 18.20
C ASP A 237 -36.84 9.69 17.03
N GLY A 238 -37.32 9.38 15.82
CA GLY A 238 -36.82 9.97 14.57
C GLY A 238 -35.85 9.08 13.79
N ILE A 239 -35.42 7.94 14.33
CA ILE A 239 -34.70 6.90 13.58
C ILE A 239 -35.71 5.95 12.94
N THR A 240 -35.56 5.70 11.64
CA THR A 240 -36.45 4.81 10.86
C THR A 240 -35.88 3.41 10.72
N GLY A 241 -34.55 3.26 10.81
CA GLY A 241 -33.89 1.96 10.78
C GLY A 241 -32.40 2.06 11.09
N VAL A 242 -31.85 0.96 11.60
CA VAL A 242 -30.40 0.78 11.73
C VAL A 242 -30.08 -0.61 11.22
N VAL A 243 -29.20 -0.69 10.23
CA VAL A 243 -28.76 -1.94 9.61
C VAL A 243 -27.24 -2.02 9.71
N ARG A 244 -26.74 -3.18 10.10
CA ARG A 244 -25.31 -3.47 10.02
C ARG A 244 -25.00 -4.01 8.63
N GLU A 245 -24.40 -3.16 7.80
CA GLU A 245 -24.03 -3.52 6.43
C GLU A 245 -22.76 -4.38 6.44
N ASP A 246 -21.81 -4.02 7.29
CA ASP A 246 -20.57 -4.77 7.50
C ASP A 246 -20.18 -4.72 9.00
N ARG A 247 -19.10 -5.42 9.36
CA ARG A 247 -18.56 -5.43 10.72
C ARG A 247 -18.30 -4.02 11.25
N GLU A 248 -17.79 -3.13 10.40
CA GLU A 248 -17.38 -1.77 10.75
C GLU A 248 -18.41 -0.72 10.31
N VAL A 249 -19.47 -1.09 9.58
CA VAL A 249 -20.37 -0.13 8.95
C VAL A 249 -21.81 -0.35 9.39
N LEU A 250 -22.46 0.72 9.85
CA LEU A 250 -23.89 0.77 10.09
C LEU A 250 -24.54 1.79 9.16
N LEU A 251 -25.66 1.42 8.55
CA LEU A 251 -26.55 2.35 7.87
C LEU A 251 -27.66 2.77 8.84
N VAL A 252 -27.85 4.07 8.97
CA VAL A 252 -28.84 4.67 9.88
C VAL A 252 -29.81 5.52 9.08
N GLY A 253 -31.05 5.04 8.95
CA GLY A 253 -32.14 5.79 8.37
C GLY A 253 -32.78 6.73 9.40
N THR A 254 -33.11 7.96 9.00
CA THR A 254 -33.80 8.93 9.84
C THR A 254 -34.74 9.83 9.04
N THR A 255 -35.72 10.40 9.74
CA THR A 255 -36.60 11.46 9.23
C THR A 255 -36.32 12.83 9.83
N THR A 256 -35.53 12.90 10.91
CA THR A 256 -35.42 14.14 11.71
C THR A 256 -34.04 14.41 12.31
N TRP A 257 -33.13 13.43 12.30
CA TRP A 257 -31.80 13.60 12.86
C TRP A 257 -30.85 14.23 11.84
N ALA A 258 -29.95 15.09 12.34
CA ALA A 258 -28.83 15.62 11.58
C ALA A 258 -27.55 14.87 11.97
N THR A 259 -26.53 14.91 11.11
CA THR A 259 -25.22 14.25 11.31
C THR A 259 -24.66 14.50 12.71
N SER A 260 -24.61 15.76 13.14
CA SER A 260 -24.03 16.14 14.44
C SER A 260 -24.78 15.54 15.64
N ARG A 261 -26.11 15.35 15.53
CA ARG A 261 -26.91 14.71 16.59
C ARG A 261 -26.62 13.22 16.67
N LEU A 262 -26.45 12.57 15.52
CA LEU A 262 -26.11 11.15 15.44
C LEU A 262 -24.69 10.91 15.99
N GLU A 263 -23.73 11.72 15.57
CA GLU A 263 -22.35 11.69 16.09
C GLU A 263 -22.30 11.88 17.61
N GLU A 264 -23.03 12.87 18.15
CA GLU A 264 -23.04 13.13 19.60
C GLU A 264 -23.64 11.95 20.38
N TRP A 265 -24.72 11.37 19.88
CA TRP A 265 -25.36 10.22 20.51
C TRP A 265 -24.43 9.00 20.52
N LEU A 266 -23.78 8.72 19.39
CA LEU A 266 -22.88 7.58 19.21
C LEU A 266 -21.63 7.73 20.08
N ASN A 267 -21.00 8.91 20.09
CA ASN A 267 -19.84 9.18 20.93
C ASN A 267 -20.16 9.03 22.42
N ARG A 268 -21.29 9.58 22.87
CA ARG A 268 -21.74 9.44 24.27
C ARG A 268 -21.94 7.97 24.66
N TYR A 269 -22.54 7.18 23.78
CA TYR A 269 -22.75 5.75 24.02
C TYR A 269 -21.42 5.01 24.27
N PHE A 270 -20.42 5.24 23.42
CA PHE A 270 -19.13 4.59 23.57
C PHE A 270 -18.31 5.14 24.74
N GLU A 271 -18.38 6.44 25.04
CA GLU A 271 -17.75 6.98 26.25
C GLU A 271 -18.29 6.31 27.52
N GLU A 272 -19.60 6.10 27.62
CA GLU A 272 -20.22 5.46 28.80
C GLU A 272 -19.91 3.95 28.90
N LYS A 273 -19.67 3.27 27.78
CA LYS A 273 -19.53 1.80 27.73
C LYS A 273 -18.11 1.28 27.60
N LEU A 274 -17.17 2.11 27.14
CA LEU A 274 -15.77 1.72 26.95
C LEU A 274 -14.84 2.25 28.04
N ARG A 275 -15.24 3.29 28.79
CA ARG A 275 -14.45 3.85 29.90
C ARG A 275 -14.91 3.43 31.30
N GLY A 276 -15.93 2.57 31.41
CA GLY A 276 -16.45 2.01 32.66
C GLY A 276 -16.14 0.52 32.79
#